data_AF-A0AAV8WWG8-F1
#
_entry.id   AF-A0AAV8WWG8-F1
#
_cell.length_a   1.000
_cell.length_b   1.000
_cell.length_c   1.000
_cell.angle_alpha   90.00
_cell.angle_beta   90.00
_cell.angle_gamma   90.00
#
_symmetry.space_group_name_H-M   'P 1'
#
loop_
_entity.id
_entity.type
_entity.pdbx_description
1 polymer ?
#
loop_
_entity_poly.entity_id
_entity_poly.type
_entity_poly.pdbx_seq_one_letter_code
_entity_poly.pdbx_strand_id
1 'polypeptide(L)'
;MEWSSEVIMEFLDLYEGEPVIWNQHHKDRNQVYDAWKRIQNKISIECSLKELKKKKENLMATYRKLAMKVKNSSRSGAGTCEVYKPEWFAYDKMASFLNTVYTPRETKTTEVMVISY
;
A
#
# COMPACT_ATOMS: atom_id res chain seq x y z
N MET A 1 13.50 2.28 19.49
CA MET A 1 13.49 3.05 18.22
C MET A 1 12.08 3.57 18.02
N GLU A 2 11.93 4.88 18.02
CA GLU A 2 10.63 5.55 17.91
C GLU A 2 10.36 5.86 16.45
N TRP A 3 9.23 5.36 15.95
CA TRP A 3 8.76 5.63 14.60
C TRP A 3 7.69 6.70 14.70
N SER A 4 8.10 7.96 14.61
CA SER A 4 7.19 9.11 14.59
C SER A 4 6.36 9.12 13.32
N SER A 5 5.23 9.84 13.34
CA SER A 5 4.36 10.02 12.17
C SER A 5 5.12 10.55 10.97
N GLU A 6 6.02 11.52 11.18
CA GLU A 6 6.88 12.10 10.14
C GLU A 6 7.78 11.05 9.48
N VAL A 7 8.48 10.26 10.29
CA VAL A 7 9.36 9.17 9.81
C VAL A 7 8.58 8.10 9.06
N ILE A 8 7.36 7.77 9.53
CA ILE A 8 6.48 6.83 8.83
C ILE A 8 6.08 7.40 7.47
N MET A 9 5.79 8.71 7.39
CA MET A 9 5.39 9.37 6.15
C MET A 9 6.54 9.40 5.14
N GLU A 10 7.75 9.76 5.60
CA GLU A 10 8.98 9.71 4.80
C GLU A 10 9.28 8.30 4.31
N PHE A 11 9.19 7.31 5.21
CA PHE A 11 9.34 5.90 4.84
C PHE A 11 8.35 5.46 3.76
N LEU A 12 7.08 5.87 3.87
CA LEU A 12 6.06 5.55 2.89
C LEU A 12 6.31 6.20 1.53
N ASP A 13 6.81 7.43 1.52
CA ASP A 13 7.16 8.14 0.28
C ASP A 13 8.30 7.44 -0.47
N LEU A 14 9.36 7.09 0.26
CA LEU A 14 10.47 6.29 -0.27
C LEU A 14 10.02 4.90 -0.73
N TYR A 15 9.09 4.28 -0.01
CA TYR A 15 8.53 2.98 -0.35
C TYR A 15 7.67 3.01 -1.61
N GLU A 16 6.85 4.05 -1.78
CA GLU A 16 6.03 4.29 -2.97
C GLU A 16 6.91 4.40 -4.22
N GLY A 17 8.03 5.13 -4.14
CA GLY A 17 8.99 5.32 -5.22
C GLY A 17 9.80 4.08 -5.62
N GLU A 18 9.77 3.01 -4.83
CA GLU A 18 10.52 1.77 -5.09
C GLU A 18 9.55 0.62 -5.47
N PRO A 19 9.03 0.59 -6.71
CA PRO A 19 8.09 -0.43 -7.14
C PRO A 19 8.68 -1.84 -7.07
N VAL A 20 10.00 -2.01 -7.11
CA VAL A 20 10.62 -3.34 -6.97
C VAL A 20 10.29 -4.02 -5.62
N ILE A 21 9.95 -3.24 -4.59
CA ILE A 21 9.62 -3.78 -3.27
C ILE A 21 8.15 -4.24 -3.21
N TRP A 22 7.23 -3.43 -3.74
CA TRP A 22 5.78 -3.68 -3.64
C TRP A 22 5.16 -4.32 -4.89
N ASN A 23 5.72 -4.11 -6.07
CA ASN A 23 5.30 -4.71 -7.32
C ASN A 23 5.71 -6.18 -7.37
N GLN A 24 4.80 -7.02 -7.87
CA GLN A 24 4.90 -8.47 -7.84
C GLN A 24 5.48 -9.04 -9.14
N HIS A 25 5.60 -8.23 -10.20
CA HIS A 25 6.21 -8.64 -11.45
C HIS A 25 7.73 -8.72 -11.32
N HIS A 26 8.28 -9.94 -11.52
CA HIS A 26 9.71 -10.24 -11.61
C HIS A 26 10.57 -9.69 -10.46
N LYS A 27 10.57 -10.40 -9.32
CA LYS A 27 11.36 -10.02 -8.14
C LYS A 27 12.78 -10.57 -8.22
N ASP A 28 13.70 -9.76 -8.72
CA ASP A 28 15.13 -9.99 -8.48
C ASP A 28 15.45 -9.75 -6.99
N ARG A 29 15.87 -10.80 -6.28
CA ARG A 29 16.20 -10.71 -4.84
C ARG A 29 17.27 -9.65 -4.57
N ASN A 30 18.22 -9.50 -5.50
CA ASN A 30 19.27 -8.50 -5.41
C ASN A 30 18.71 -7.08 -5.54
N GLN A 31 17.83 -6.83 -6.51
CA GLN A 31 17.23 -5.51 -6.69
C GLN A 31 16.34 -5.12 -5.52
N VAL A 32 15.57 -6.08 -4.97
CA VAL A 32 14.78 -5.83 -3.75
C VAL A 32 15.71 -5.44 -2.59
N TYR A 33 16.81 -6.15 -2.39
CA TYR A 33 17.78 -5.83 -1.35
C TYR A 33 18.41 -4.44 -1.55
N ASP A 34 18.77 -4.11 -2.79
CA ASP A 34 19.33 -2.82 -3.16
C ASP A 34 18.35 -1.68 -2.90
N ALA A 35 17.08 -1.84 -3.26
CA ALA A 35 16.02 -0.88 -2.97
C ALA A 35 15.81 -0.67 -1.47
N TRP A 36 15.81 -1.74 -0.67
CA TRP A 36 15.76 -1.59 0.79
C TRP A 36 16.96 -0.81 1.34
N LYS A 37 18.16 -1.03 0.79
CA LYS A 37 19.35 -0.23 1.15
C LYS A 37 19.21 1.23 0.73
N ARG A 38 18.62 1.52 -0.42
CA ARG A 38 18.36 2.91 -0.85
C ARG A 38 17.42 3.62 0.10
N ILE A 39 16.33 2.96 0.51
CA ILE A 39 15.41 3.50 1.53
C ILE A 39 16.16 3.71 2.84
N GLN A 40 16.95 2.73 3.28
CA GLN A 40 17.75 2.82 4.50
C GLN A 40 18.73 4.00 4.48
N ASN A 41 19.34 4.31 3.34
CA ASN A 41 20.28 5.42 3.20
C ASN A 41 19.59 6.78 3.04
N LYS A 42 18.35 6.80 2.53
CA LYS A 42 17.59 8.04 2.30
C LYS A 42 16.79 8.48 3.53
N ILE A 43 16.32 7.53 4.33
CA ILE A 43 15.53 7.83 5.51
C ILE A 43 16.38 8.55 6.55
N SER A 44 15.82 9.55 7.22
CA SER A 44 16.55 10.37 8.19
C SER A 44 16.89 9.63 9.50
N ILE A 45 16.41 8.40 9.68
CA ILE A 45 16.65 7.58 10.87
C ILE A 45 17.60 6.42 10.61
N GLU A 46 18.54 6.21 11.51
CA GLU A 46 19.39 5.02 11.47
C GLU A 46 18.56 3.78 11.84
N CYS A 47 18.23 2.96 10.86
CA CYS A 47 17.50 1.72 11.09
C CYS A 47 18.03 0.59 10.21
N SER A 48 17.92 -0.65 10.70
CA SER A 48 18.39 -1.82 9.96
C SER A 48 17.36 -2.29 8.93
N LEU A 49 17.80 -2.93 7.84
CA LEU A 49 16.90 -3.56 6.85
C LEU A 49 15.85 -4.48 7.50
N LYS A 50 16.21 -5.16 8.59
CA LYS A 50 15.29 -6.00 9.38
C LYS A 50 14.19 -5.18 10.04
N GLU A 51 14.54 -4.03 10.60
CA GLU A 51 13.59 -3.11 11.24
C GLU A 51 12.67 -2.46 10.20
N LEU A 52 13.22 -2.02 9.06
CA LEU A 52 12.44 -1.50 7.93
C LEU A 52 11.41 -2.52 7.44
N LYS A 53 11.83 -3.77 7.23
CA LYS A 53 10.93 -4.88 6.86
C LYS A 53 9.87 -5.13 7.93
N LYS A 54 10.26 -5.19 9.20
CA LYS A 54 9.34 -5.40 10.32
C LYS A 54 8.33 -4.26 10.42
N LYS A 55 8.77 -3.01 10.25
CA LYS A 55 7.90 -1.84 10.26
C LYS A 55 6.92 -1.87 9.11
N LYS A 56 7.39 -2.15 7.90
CA LYS A 56 6.54 -2.37 6.72
C LYS A 56 5.49 -3.45 6.95
N GLU A 57 5.87 -4.59 7.52
CA GLU A 57 4.91 -5.65 7.86
C GLU A 57 3.87 -5.19 8.89
N ASN A 58 4.28 -4.45 9.92
CA ASN A 58 3.35 -3.85 10.89
C ASN A 58 2.36 -2.88 10.23
N LEU A 59 2.85 -2.00 9.34
CA LEU A 59 2.00 -1.07 8.59
C LEU A 59 1.01 -1.82 7.69
N MET A 60 1.49 -2.83 6.96
CA MET A 60 0.67 -3.70 6.11
C MET A 60 -0.39 -4.47 6.90
N ALA A 61 -0.05 -4.96 8.10
CA ALA A 61 -0.99 -5.67 8.95
C ALA A 61 -2.15 -4.74 9.39
N THR A 62 -1.85 -3.50 9.77
CA THR A 62 -2.86 -2.49 10.08
C THR A 62 -3.68 -2.15 8.84
N TYR A 63 -3.04 -1.86 7.70
CA TYR A 63 -3.72 -1.57 6.44
C TYR A 63 -4.69 -2.68 6.04
N ARG A 64 -4.27 -3.95 6.05
CA ARG A 64 -5.12 -5.10 5.71
C ARG A 64 -6.35 -5.19 6.61
N LYS A 65 -6.18 -4.99 7.93
CA LYS A 65 -7.32 -5.00 8.88
C LYS A 65 -8.31 -3.88 8.57
N LEU A 66 -7.82 -2.67 8.29
CA LEU A 66 -8.67 -1.52 7.96
C LEU A 66 -9.35 -1.73 6.60
N ALA A 67 -8.60 -2.12 5.57
CA ALA A 67 -9.14 -2.42 4.24
C ALA A 67 -10.21 -3.53 4.27
N MET A 68 -10.02 -4.57 5.09
CA MET A 68 -11.05 -5.59 5.31
C MET A 68 -12.30 -5.02 5.98
N LYS A 69 -12.16 -4.15 6.99
CA LYS A 69 -13.30 -3.46 7.61
C LYS A 69 -14.05 -2.58 6.60
N VAL A 70 -13.33 -1.79 5.80
CA VAL A 70 -13.92 -0.96 4.74
C VAL A 70 -14.69 -1.83 3.74
N LYS A 71 -14.07 -2.92 3.26
CA LYS A 71 -14.70 -3.86 2.33
C LYS A 71 -15.94 -4.54 2.91
N ASN A 72 -15.88 -4.97 4.17
CA ASN A 72 -17.02 -5.62 4.85
C ASN A 72 -18.16 -4.62 5.11
N SER A 73 -17.83 -3.39 5.51
CA SER A 73 -18.80 -2.30 5.68
C SER A 73 -19.54 -2.01 4.37
N SER A 74 -18.84 -2.07 3.22
CA SER A 74 -19.47 -1.86 1.92
C SER A 74 -20.32 -3.03 1.40
N ARG A 75 -20.15 -4.26 1.94
CA ARG A 75 -20.83 -5.49 1.45
C ARG A 75 -22.12 -5.79 2.23
N SER A 76 -22.25 -5.32 3.47
CA SER A 76 -23.45 -5.53 4.28
C SER A 76 -24.54 -4.53 3.88
N GLY A 77 -25.39 -4.92 2.93
CA GLY A 77 -26.53 -4.16 2.43
C GLY A 77 -27.66 -3.99 3.45
N ALA A 78 -27.40 -3.32 4.57
CA ALA A 78 -28.41 -2.90 5.53
C ALA A 78 -28.01 -1.56 6.16
N GLY A 79 -28.40 -0.48 5.48
CA GLY A 79 -28.79 0.78 6.12
C GLY A 79 -27.82 1.45 7.09
N THR A 80 -26.67 1.92 6.61
CA THR A 80 -26.13 3.28 6.83
C THR A 80 -24.85 3.40 6.00
N CYS A 81 -24.84 4.33 5.05
CA CYS A 81 -23.76 4.54 4.08
C CYS A 81 -22.59 5.29 4.71
N GLU A 82 -22.02 4.77 5.79
CA GLU A 82 -20.79 5.30 6.39
C GLU A 82 -19.68 4.32 6.08
N VAL A 83 -19.05 4.49 4.92
CA VAL A 83 -17.79 3.84 4.59
C VAL A 83 -16.83 4.14 5.73
N TYR A 84 -16.46 3.13 6.52
CA TYR A 84 -15.55 3.29 7.65
C TYR A 84 -14.25 3.92 7.15
N LYS A 85 -14.04 5.20 7.46
CA LYS A 85 -12.81 5.92 7.15
C LYS A 85 -11.86 5.70 8.32
N PRO A 86 -10.79 4.92 8.15
CA PRO A 86 -9.82 4.79 9.23
C PRO A 86 -9.12 6.13 9.46
N GLU A 87 -9.10 6.62 10.71
CA GLU A 87 -8.39 7.83 11.15
C GLU A 87 -6.85 7.70 11.10
N TRP A 88 -6.35 6.66 10.43
CA TRP A 88 -4.93 6.39 10.40
C TRP A 88 -4.26 7.23 9.29
N PHE A 89 -3.41 8.18 9.68
CA PHE A 89 -2.73 9.11 8.77
C PHE A 89 -1.97 8.42 7.62
N ALA A 90 -1.45 7.22 7.85
CA ALA A 90 -0.71 6.44 6.86
C ALA A 90 -1.62 5.58 5.95
N TYR A 91 -2.90 5.44 6.29
CA TYR A 91 -3.84 4.65 5.50
C TYR A 91 -4.04 5.23 4.11
N ASP A 92 -4.28 6.54 4.02
CA ASP A 92 -4.55 7.22 2.75
C ASP A 92 -3.35 7.10 1.79
N LYS A 93 -2.15 7.40 2.29
CA LYS A 93 -0.89 7.25 1.53
C LYS A 93 -0.69 5.79 1.08
N MET A 94 -0.87 4.82 1.97
CA MET A 94 -0.78 3.39 1.61
C MET A 94 -1.82 2.99 0.57
N ALA A 95 -3.07 3.42 0.72
CA ALA A 95 -4.15 3.12 -0.21
C ALA A 95 -3.84 3.70 -1.59
N SER A 96 -3.26 4.90 -1.69
CA SER A 96 -2.94 5.56 -2.97
C SER A 96 -2.17 4.64 -3.94
N PHE A 97 -1.09 4.01 -3.49
CA PHE A 97 -0.27 3.14 -4.35
C PHE A 97 -0.61 1.65 -4.22
N LEU A 98 -1.12 1.17 -3.07
CA LEU A 98 -1.48 -0.24 -2.90
C LEU A 98 -2.82 -0.60 -3.50
N ASN A 99 -3.77 0.34 -3.56
CA ASN A 99 -5.09 0.05 -4.13
C ASN A 99 -4.96 -0.37 -5.59
N THR A 100 -4.06 0.25 -6.36
CA THR A 100 -3.71 -0.15 -7.75
C THR A 100 -3.17 -1.58 -7.87
N VAL A 101 -2.52 -2.10 -6.82
CA VAL A 101 -1.87 -3.43 -6.83
C VAL A 101 -2.79 -4.52 -6.28
N TYR A 102 -3.61 -4.17 -5.28
CA TYR A 102 -4.47 -5.09 -4.55
C TYR A 102 -5.91 -5.10 -5.05
N THR A 103 -6.34 -4.13 -5.85
CA THR A 103 -7.53 -4.32 -6.66
C THR A 103 -7.15 -5.26 -7.81
N PRO A 104 -7.81 -6.42 -7.94
CA PRO A 104 -7.69 -7.17 -9.18
C PRO A 104 -8.14 -6.22 -10.27
N ARG A 105 -7.27 -6.04 -11.28
CA ARG A 105 -7.57 -5.28 -12.49
C ARG A 105 -9.00 -5.60 -12.88
N GLU A 106 -9.92 -4.65 -12.74
CA GLU A 106 -11.19 -4.76 -13.43
C GLU A 106 -10.80 -4.99 -14.88
N THR A 107 -11.08 -6.17 -15.39
CA THR A 107 -11.06 -6.38 -16.82
C THR A 107 -12.03 -5.32 -17.32
N LYS A 108 -11.49 -4.24 -17.89
CA LYS A 108 -12.22 -3.42 -18.84
C LYS A 108 -12.59 -4.41 -19.95
N THR A 109 -13.70 -5.12 -19.74
CA THR A 109 -14.43 -5.81 -20.78
C THR A 109 -14.64 -4.72 -21.80
N THR A 110 -14.01 -4.91 -22.94
CA THR A 110 -14.18 -4.10 -24.13
C THR A 110 -15.67 -3.90 -24.33
N GLU A 111 -16.17 -2.71 -24.01
CA GLU A 111 -17.48 -2.26 -24.47
C GLU A 111 -17.37 -2.27 -25.99
N VAL A 112 -17.91 -3.35 -26.57
CA VAL A 112 -18.06 -3.51 -28.00
C VAL A 112 -18.93 -2.34 -28.43
N MET A 113 -18.34 -1.36 -29.12
CA MET A 113 -19.10 -0.34 -29.81
C MET A 113 -19.96 -1.07 -30.83
N VAL A 114 -21.24 -1.28 -30.49
CA VAL A 114 -22.26 -1.71 -31.43
C VAL A 114 -22.42 -0.55 -32.40
N ILE A 115 -21.77 -0.66 -33.55
CA ILE A 115 -21.99 0.23 -34.68
C ILE A 115 -23.41 -0.06 -35.16
N SER A 116 -24.33 0.84 -34.85
CA SER A 116 -25.68 0.87 -35.41
C SER A 116 -25.56 1.16 -36.91
N TYR A 117 -26.12 0.26 -37.72
CA TYR A 117 -26.33 0.44 -39.17
C TYR A 117 -27.53 1.36 -39.44
#